data_AF-A0A8S1S359-F1
#
_entry.id   AF-A0A8S1S359-F1
#
_cell.length_a   1.000
_cell.length_b   1.000
_cell.length_c   1.000
_cell.angle_alpha   90.00
_cell.angle_beta   90.00
_cell.angle_gamma   90.00
#
_symmetry.space_group_name_H-M   'P 1'
#
loop_
_entity.id
_entity.type
_entity.pdbx_description
1 polymer ?
#
loop_
_entity_poly.entity_id
_entity_poly.type
_entity_poly.pdbx_seq_one_letter_code
_entity_poly.pdbx_strand_id
1 'polypeptide(L)'
;MFEFGYESAFVRLNEEDQYHLLQTHYPWIGDRTRLRENSHSNFAKRIQNHIGIKNRSSINKSQCINLIKLLNPKMKMREFLLQQDQERINQTNLKEIINWKHEEKLIVSLDPMNGNI
;
A
#
# COMPACT_ATOMS: atom_id res chain seq x y z
N MET A 1 12.03 -7.05 4.74
CA MET A 1 10.94 -8.04 4.64
C MET A 1 10.06 -7.84 5.86
N PHE A 2 8.74 -7.84 5.70
CA PHE A 2 7.82 -7.58 6.81
C PHE A 2 7.67 -8.85 7.63
N GLU A 3 8.07 -8.82 8.90
CA GLU A 3 8.10 -9.98 9.80
C GLU A 3 7.03 -9.83 10.89
N PHE A 4 5.95 -10.60 10.78
CA PHE A 4 4.76 -10.40 11.59
C PHE A 4 5.00 -10.49 13.10
N GLY A 5 5.86 -11.41 13.55
CA GLY A 5 6.20 -11.57 14.97
C GLY A 5 6.87 -10.33 15.56
N TYR A 6 7.76 -9.71 14.79
CA TYR A 6 8.43 -8.47 15.19
C TYR A 6 7.47 -7.28 15.15
N GLU A 7 6.79 -7.06 14.03
CA GLU A 7 5.92 -5.89 13.81
C GLU A 7 4.73 -5.87 14.80
N SER A 8 4.15 -7.02 15.11
CA SER A 8 3.04 -7.12 16.07
C SER A 8 3.44 -6.73 17.50
N ALA A 9 4.71 -6.92 17.88
CA ALA A 9 5.21 -6.51 19.20
C ALA A 9 5.25 -4.98 19.39
N PHE A 10 5.22 -4.20 18.29
CA PHE A 10 5.22 -2.73 18.31
C PHE A 10 3.84 -2.12 18.06
N VAL A 11 2.78 -2.94 17.99
CA VAL A 11 1.40 -2.42 17.88
C VAL A 11 0.94 -1.92 19.25
N ARG A 12 0.40 -0.69 19.29
CA ARG A 12 -0.21 -0.08 20.48
C ARG A 12 -1.60 0.47 20.15
N LEU A 13 -2.44 0.55 21.18
CA LEU A 13 -3.70 1.29 21.12
C LEU A 13 -3.43 2.76 21.48
N ASN A 14 -4.03 3.68 20.74
CA ASN A 14 -4.09 5.09 21.12
C ASN A 14 -5.32 5.36 22.02
N GLU A 15 -5.50 6.62 22.43
CA GLU A 15 -6.63 7.06 23.25
C GLU A 15 -8.00 6.92 22.57
N GLU A 16 -8.03 6.72 21.24
CA GLU A 16 -9.25 6.51 20.44
C GLU A 16 -9.52 5.01 20.14
N ASP A 17 -8.87 4.09 20.87
CA ASP A 17 -8.94 2.64 20.65
C ASP A 17 -8.53 2.20 19.23
N GLN A 18 -7.63 2.95 18.60
CA GLN A 18 -7.09 2.63 17.29
C GLN A 18 -5.73 1.97 17.42
N TYR A 19 -5.53 0.89 16.68
CA TYR A 19 -4.23 0.23 16.60
C TYR A 19 -3.26 1.04 15.73
N HIS A 20 -2.07 1.34 16.24
CA HIS A 20 -0.98 1.94 15.50
C HIS A 20 0.29 1.09 15.65
N LEU A 21 1.01 0.90 14.54
CA LEU A 21 2.36 0.37 14.55
C LEU A 21 3.31 1.51 14.92
N LEU A 22 4.01 1.40 16.05
CA LEU A 22 4.93 2.46 16.53
C LEU A 22 6.37 2.32 16.04
N GLN A 23 6.69 1.24 15.31
CA GLN A 23 8.01 1.04 14.73
C GLN A 23 8.32 2.05 13.61
N THR A 24 7.30 2.50 12.88
CA THR A 24 7.44 3.47 11.79
C THR A 24 6.15 4.25 11.60
N HIS A 25 6.29 5.52 11.21
CA HIS A 25 5.16 6.36 10.86
C HIS A 25 4.44 5.87 9.60
N TYR A 26 5.20 5.34 8.62
CA TYR A 26 4.72 5.00 7.28
C TYR A 26 5.19 3.59 6.84
N PRO A 27 4.54 2.51 7.29
CA PRO A 27 4.82 1.16 6.82
C PRO A 27 4.43 0.98 5.34
N TRP A 28 5.09 0.04 4.64
CA TRP A 28 4.69 -0.35 3.29
C TRP A 28 4.63 -1.86 3.09
N ILE A 29 3.78 -2.29 2.16
CA ILE A 29 3.67 -3.68 1.71
C ILE A 29 4.44 -3.84 0.41
N GLY A 30 5.36 -4.80 0.36
CA GLY A 30 6.13 -5.11 -0.86
C GLY A 30 5.31 -5.81 -1.94
N ASP A 31 5.80 -5.76 -3.19
CA ASP A 31 5.10 -6.32 -4.36
C ASP A 31 4.83 -7.83 -4.24
N ARG A 32 5.78 -8.59 -3.69
CA ARG A 32 5.65 -10.05 -3.48
C ARG A 32 4.76 -10.43 -2.29
N THR A 33 4.44 -9.46 -1.42
CA THR A 33 3.73 -9.69 -0.15
C THR A 33 2.40 -8.93 -0.09
N ARG A 34 1.89 -8.42 -1.22
CA ARG A 34 0.60 -7.72 -1.29
C ARG A 34 -0.57 -8.61 -1.72
N LEU A 35 -0.35 -9.92 -1.77
CA LEU A 35 -1.39 -10.89 -2.17
C LEU A 35 -2.63 -10.74 -1.28
N ARG A 36 -3.78 -10.89 -1.93
CA ARG A 36 -5.09 -10.76 -1.28
C ARG A 36 -5.17 -11.77 -0.13
N GLU A 37 -5.45 -11.28 1.08
CA GLU A 37 -5.71 -12.06 2.29
C GLU A 37 -4.51 -12.77 2.95
N ASN A 38 -3.27 -12.40 2.61
CA ASN A 38 -2.12 -12.85 3.38
C ASN A 38 -1.99 -12.09 4.73
N SER A 39 -1.07 -12.54 5.58
CA SER A 39 -0.79 -11.96 6.91
C SER A 39 -0.49 -10.45 6.84
N HIS A 40 0.29 -10.01 5.84
CA HIS A 40 0.61 -8.59 5.61
C HIS A 40 -0.61 -7.74 5.33
N SER A 41 -1.47 -8.18 4.41
CA SER A 41 -2.69 -7.44 4.05
C SER A 41 -3.67 -7.38 5.22
N ASN A 42 -3.80 -8.46 5.99
CA ASN A 42 -4.67 -8.49 7.16
C ASN A 42 -4.14 -7.67 8.34
N PHE A 43 -2.82 -7.60 8.52
CA PHE A 43 -2.20 -6.70 9.48
C PHE A 43 -2.42 -5.23 9.10
N ALA A 44 -2.17 -4.88 7.83
CA ALA A 44 -2.33 -3.54 7.31
C ALA A 44 -3.77 -2.98 7.46
N LYS A 45 -4.79 -3.84 7.30
CA LYS A 45 -6.20 -3.47 7.54
C LYS A 45 -6.49 -3.07 9.00
N ARG A 46 -5.71 -3.57 9.95
CA ARG A 46 -5.98 -3.43 11.39
C ARG A 46 -5.32 -2.19 11.99
N ILE A 47 -4.16 -1.79 11.49
CA ILE A 47 -3.46 -0.58 11.95
C ILE A 47 -4.01 0.68 11.26
N GLN A 48 -3.92 1.84 11.90
CA GLN A 48 -4.38 3.14 11.39
C GLN A 48 -3.26 4.01 10.81
N ASN A 49 -2.02 3.53 10.77
CA ASN A 49 -0.94 4.21 10.06
C ASN A 49 -1.31 4.45 8.59
N HIS A 50 -0.70 5.47 7.98
CA HIS A 50 -0.66 5.55 6.52
C HIS A 50 0.13 4.36 5.96
N ILE A 51 -0.25 3.84 4.79
CA ILE A 51 0.32 2.58 4.28
C ILE A 51 0.74 2.74 2.82
N GLY A 52 2.02 2.48 2.53
CA GLY A 52 2.52 2.34 1.16
C GLY A 52 2.24 0.96 0.58
N ILE A 53 2.03 0.87 -0.74
CA ILE A 53 1.95 -0.41 -1.45
C ILE A 53 2.87 -0.35 -2.65
N LYS A 54 3.91 -1.18 -2.63
CA LYS A 54 4.76 -1.36 -3.80
C LYS A 54 4.02 -2.19 -4.84
N ASN A 55 3.99 -1.73 -6.08
CA ASN A 55 3.36 -2.46 -7.16
C ASN A 55 4.25 -2.48 -8.39
N ARG A 56 4.80 -3.64 -8.71
CA ARG A 56 5.44 -3.82 -10.01
C ARG A 56 4.33 -3.88 -11.05
N SER A 57 4.45 -3.02 -12.05
CA SER A 57 3.68 -2.78 -13.29
C SER A 57 2.87 -3.89 -13.99
N SER A 58 2.74 -5.11 -13.46
CA SER A 58 1.95 -6.23 -14.04
C SER A 58 0.48 -6.26 -13.60
N ILE A 59 0.07 -5.41 -12.65
CA ILE A 59 -1.30 -5.35 -12.14
C ILE A 59 -2.16 -4.41 -12.99
N ASN A 60 -3.33 -4.89 -13.41
CA ASN A 60 -4.29 -4.04 -14.10
C ASN A 60 -5.00 -3.07 -13.12
N LYS A 61 -5.59 -1.99 -13.65
CA LYS A 61 -6.27 -0.95 -12.84
C LYS A 61 -7.28 -1.54 -11.84
N SER A 62 -8.09 -2.49 -12.27
CA SER A 62 -9.15 -3.07 -11.44
C SER A 62 -8.59 -3.84 -10.24
N GLN A 63 -7.51 -4.59 -10.42
CA GLN A 63 -6.80 -5.26 -9.34
C GLN A 63 -6.18 -4.26 -8.35
N CYS A 64 -5.59 -3.16 -8.82
CA CYS A 64 -5.11 -2.06 -7.98
C CYS A 64 -6.24 -1.47 -7.12
N ILE A 65 -7.36 -1.11 -7.75
CA ILE A 65 -8.53 -0.55 -7.06
C ILE A 65 -9.06 -1.54 -6.02
N ASN A 66 -9.18 -2.81 -6.39
CA ASN A 66 -9.66 -3.85 -5.48
C ASN A 66 -8.74 -4.07 -4.29
N LEU A 67 -7.42 -3.95 -4.47
CA LEU A 67 -6.45 -4.04 -3.39
C LEU A 67 -6.56 -2.84 -2.45
N ILE A 68 -6.70 -1.63 -2.98
CA ILE A 68 -6.83 -0.41 -2.18
C ILE A 68 -8.14 -0.41 -1.40
N LYS A 69 -9.27 -0.76 -2.04
CA LYS A 69 -10.56 -0.91 -1.36
C LYS A 69 -10.53 -1.98 -0.27
N LEU A 70 -9.79 -3.05 -0.49
CA LEU A 70 -9.61 -4.10 0.52
C LEU A 70 -8.82 -3.61 1.75
N LEU A 71 -7.80 -2.78 1.53
CA LEU A 71 -6.90 -2.28 2.58
C LEU A 71 -7.41 -1.01 3.26
N ASN A 72 -8.26 -0.24 2.57
CA ASN A 72 -8.91 0.96 3.08
C ASN A 72 -10.41 0.94 2.79
N PRO A 73 -11.17 0.03 3.40
CA PRO A 73 -12.60 -0.11 3.13
C PRO A 73 -13.41 1.13 3.52
N LYS A 74 -12.90 1.97 4.43
CA LYS A 74 -13.58 3.19 4.88
C LYS A 74 -13.16 4.44 4.10
N MET A 75 -12.21 4.34 3.16
CA MET A 75 -11.61 5.46 2.44
C MET A 75 -11.21 6.63 3.36
N LYS A 76 -10.88 6.34 4.63
CA LYS A 76 -10.34 7.34 5.55
C LYS A 76 -8.90 7.62 5.14
N MET A 77 -8.46 8.85 5.36
CA MET A 77 -7.19 9.45 4.94
C MET A 77 -6.01 8.51 5.20
N ARG A 78 -5.74 7.66 4.21
CA ARG A 78 -4.57 6.79 4.11
C ARG A 78 -3.98 7.15 2.78
N GLU A 79 -2.93 7.95 2.81
CA GLU A 79 -2.15 8.18 1.61
C GLU A 79 -1.53 6.85 1.21
N PHE A 80 -2.03 6.26 0.13
CA PHE A 80 -1.48 5.04 -0.43
C PHE A 80 -0.42 5.39 -1.43
N LEU A 81 0.84 5.12 -1.08
CA LEU A 81 1.97 5.27 -1.98
C LEU A 81 2.02 4.11 -2.95
N LEU A 82 1.62 4.33 -4.21
CA LEU A 82 1.85 3.34 -5.27
C LEU A 82 3.24 3.56 -5.86
N GLN A 83 4.21 2.70 -5.54
CA GLN A 83 5.56 2.73 -6.13
C GLN A 83 5.59 1.98 -7.47
N GLN A 84 6.00 2.66 -8.55
CA GLN A 84 6.06 2.13 -9.92
C GLN A 84 7.46 2.24 -10.52
N ASP A 85 7.81 1.24 -11.33
CA ASP A 85 9.08 1.11 -12.06
C ASP A 85 9.12 1.97 -13.32
N GLN A 86 10.25 2.63 -13.58
CA GLN A 86 10.42 3.61 -14.65
C GLN A 86 10.41 2.98 -16.04
N GLU A 87 10.99 1.81 -16.23
CA GLU A 87 11.09 1.17 -17.56
C GLU A 87 9.75 0.72 -18.14
N ARG A 88 8.75 0.49 -17.27
CA ARG A 88 7.41 0.02 -17.67
C ARG A 88 6.34 1.10 -17.58
N ILE A 89 6.74 2.36 -17.43
CA ILE A 89 5.81 3.50 -17.40
C ILE A 89 4.90 3.53 -18.65
N ASN A 90 5.45 3.15 -19.80
CA ASN A 90 4.73 3.12 -21.08
C ASN A 90 3.87 1.86 -21.30
N GLN A 91 4.09 0.81 -20.50
CA GLN A 91 3.36 -0.48 -20.59
C GLN A 91 2.31 -0.64 -19.49
N THR A 92 2.16 0.36 -18.63
CA THR A 92 1.23 0.36 -17.50
C THR A 92 0.05 1.26 -17.74
N ASN A 93 -1.08 0.91 -17.12
CA ASN A 93 -2.25 1.79 -17.00
C ASN A 93 -2.01 2.95 -16.01
N LEU A 94 -0.77 3.44 -15.89
CA LEU A 94 -0.38 4.53 -14.99
C LEU A 94 -1.26 5.76 -15.16
N LYS A 95 -1.58 6.13 -16.42
CA LYS A 95 -2.52 7.22 -16.71
C LYS A 95 -3.90 6.98 -16.10
N GLU A 96 -4.41 5.75 -16.19
CA GLU A 96 -5.73 5.42 -15.63
C GLU A 96 -5.71 5.41 -14.10
N ILE A 97 -4.59 5.01 -13.50
CA ILE A 97 -4.38 5.03 -12.05
C ILE A 97 -4.25 6.47 -11.56
N ILE A 98 -3.50 7.33 -12.28
CA ILE A 98 -3.37 8.76 -11.98
C ILE A 98 -4.72 9.47 -12.10
N ASN A 99 -5.53 9.15 -13.11
CA ASN A 99 -6.87 9.72 -13.22
C ASN A 99 -7.76 9.30 -12.05
N TRP A 100 -7.72 8.03 -11.65
CA TRP A 100 -8.47 7.52 -10.51
C TRP A 100 -7.96 8.09 -9.16
N LYS A 101 -6.66 8.37 -9.03
CA LYS A 101 -6.04 8.97 -7.83
C LYS A 101 -6.75 10.25 -7.38
N HIS A 102 -7.16 11.08 -8.34
CA HIS A 102 -7.76 12.39 -8.08
C HIS A 102 -9.14 12.29 -7.40
N GLU A 103 -9.83 11.16 -7.57
CA GLU A 103 -11.14 10.92 -6.98
C GLU A 103 -11.04 10.44 -5.52
N GLU A 104 -9.92 9.79 -5.16
CA GLU A 104 -9.82 8.96 -3.94
C GLU A 104 -8.70 9.39 -2.97
N LYS A 105 -8.12 10.60 -3.13
CA LYS A 105 -7.02 11.14 -2.29
C LYS A 105 -5.81 10.20 -2.15
N LEU A 106 -5.47 9.52 -3.23
CA LEU A 106 -4.33 8.59 -3.29
C LEU A 106 -3.01 9.38 -3.53
N ILE A 107 -1.84 8.88 -3.14
CA ILE A 107 -0.53 9.47 -3.52
C ILE A 107 0.25 8.49 -4.40
N VAL A 108 0.39 8.77 -5.70
CA VAL A 108 1.27 7.95 -6.56
C VAL A 108 2.70 8.49 -6.47
N SER A 109 3.69 7.62 -6.26
CA SER A 109 5.12 7.96 -6.30
C SER A 109 5.87 7.00 -7.21
N LEU A 110 6.88 7.49 -7.90
CA LEU A 110 7.67 6.65 -8.80
C LEU A 110 8.89 6.12 -8.04
N ASP A 111 9.13 4.82 -8.15
CA ASP A 111 10.32 4.16 -7.63
C ASP A 111 11.14 3.64 -8.81
N PRO A 112 12.11 4.44 -9.31
CA PRO A 112 12.89 4.10 -10.49
C PRO A 112 14.00 3.08 -10.19
N MET A 113 14.08 2.50 -8.99
CA MET A 113 15.23 1.67 -8.59
C MET A 113 14.91 0.18 -8.67
N ASN A 114 13.75 -0.24 -8.16
CA ASN A 114 13.49 -1.65 -7.85
C ASN A 114 13.01 -2.50 -9.03
N GLY A 115 12.93 -1.93 -10.24
CA GLY A 115 12.49 -2.66 -11.42
C GLY A 115 13.45 -2.64 -12.61
N ASN A 116 14.56 -1.90 -12.52
CA ASN A 116 15.66 -1.89 -13.49
C ASN A 116 16.59 -3.12 -13.29
N ILE A 117 16.10 -4.33 -13.59
CA ILE A 117 16.89 -5.58 -13.59
C ILE A 117 16.91 -6.15 -15.00
#